data_AF-A0A2N1NZB9-F1
#
_entry.id   AF-A0A2N1NZB9-F1
#
_cell.length_a   1.000
_cell.length_b   1.000
_cell.length_c   1.000
_cell.angle_alpha   90.00
_cell.angle_beta   90.00
_cell.angle_gamma   90.00
#
_symmetry.space_group_name_H-M   'P 1'
#
loop_
_entity.id
_entity.type
_entity.pdbx_description
1 polymer ?
#
loop_
_entity_poly.entity_id
_entity_poly.type
_entity_poly.pdbx_seq_one_letter_code
_entity_poly.pdbx_strand_id
1 'polypeptide(L)'
;MLQGQWKEGSMEAIQIKETNYMAFRAVVYYIYSGKLYGINGFDILKQTFKLADMMMLENLSKLIIDELSDLIDEENWYEFILLGWEFNNSSLKSIGLKYIANNWEKVKKSEGMLRLFASNNVEGIEELFYVINRNMEIAKWDYC
;
A
#
# COMPACT_ATOMS: atom_id res chain seq x y z
N MET A 1 9.34 -1.25 -23.44
CA MET A 1 10.60 -0.47 -23.36
C MET A 1 11.65 -0.98 -24.32
N LEU A 2 12.19 -2.19 -24.14
CA LEU A 2 13.37 -2.67 -24.91
C LEU A 2 13.07 -3.26 -26.31
N GLN A 3 11.83 -3.66 -26.58
CA GLN A 3 11.41 -4.23 -27.87
C GLN A 3 10.57 -3.26 -28.71
N GLY A 4 10.46 -2.00 -28.29
CA GLY A 4 9.67 -0.97 -28.98
C GLY A 4 10.53 -0.05 -29.85
N GLN A 5 9.89 0.86 -30.58
CA GLN A 5 10.56 1.92 -31.34
C GLN A 5 11.10 3.08 -30.48
N TRP A 6 11.17 2.88 -29.18
CA TRP A 6 11.61 3.89 -28.23
C TRP A 6 13.13 3.99 -28.24
N LYS A 7 13.65 5.19 -27.96
CA LYS A 7 15.10 5.45 -27.99
C LYS A 7 15.85 4.55 -27.00
N GLU A 8 15.21 4.16 -25.90
CA GLU A 8 15.78 3.20 -24.94
C GLU A 8 16.08 1.82 -25.56
N GLY A 9 15.43 1.43 -26.64
CA GLY A 9 15.66 0.14 -27.30
C GLY A 9 17.04 0.00 -27.95
N SER A 10 17.74 1.12 -28.20
CA SER A 10 19.10 1.14 -28.77
C SER A 10 20.17 1.66 -27.80
N MET A 11 19.83 1.90 -26.54
CA MET A 11 20.75 2.44 -25.54
C MET A 11 21.38 1.32 -24.70
N GLU A 12 22.71 1.38 -24.50
CA GLU A 12 23.43 0.44 -23.62
C GLU A 12 23.14 0.68 -22.12
N ALA A 13 22.74 1.89 -21.75
CA ALA A 13 22.40 2.27 -20.39
C ALA A 13 21.14 3.13 -20.37
N ILE A 14 20.22 2.83 -19.45
CA ILE A 14 18.98 3.58 -19.25
C ILE A 14 19.00 4.15 -17.84
N GLN A 15 18.83 5.47 -17.73
CA GLN A 15 18.70 6.13 -16.44
C GLN A 15 17.25 6.05 -15.95
N ILE A 16 17.05 5.42 -14.81
CA ILE A 16 15.76 5.41 -14.11
C ILE A 16 15.80 6.54 -13.08
N LYS A 17 14.86 7.48 -13.19
CA LYS A 17 14.73 8.64 -12.30
C LYS A 17 13.65 8.40 -11.25
N GLU A 18 13.67 9.21 -10.19
CA GLU A 18 12.61 9.28 -9.17
C GLU A 18 12.33 7.95 -8.44
N THR A 19 13.34 7.09 -8.38
CA THR A 19 13.22 5.77 -7.75
C THR A 19 14.30 5.58 -6.70
N ASN A 20 13.91 5.10 -5.53
CA ASN A 20 14.86 4.71 -4.49
C ASN A 20 15.67 3.48 -4.93
N TYR A 21 16.99 3.58 -4.79
CA TYR A 21 17.91 2.52 -5.20
C TYR A 21 17.61 1.16 -4.56
N MET A 22 17.25 1.13 -3.27
CA MET A 22 16.96 -0.12 -2.56
C MET A 22 15.66 -0.73 -3.06
N ALA A 23 14.63 0.08 -3.30
CA ALA A 23 13.37 -0.39 -3.88
C ALA A 23 13.58 -0.95 -5.30
N PHE A 24 14.33 -0.23 -6.14
CA PHE A 24 14.67 -0.71 -7.48
C PHE A 24 15.45 -2.02 -7.44
N ARG A 25 16.46 -2.09 -6.56
CA ARG A 25 17.27 -3.30 -6.39
C ARG A 25 16.44 -4.49 -5.92
N ALA A 26 15.46 -4.29 -5.05
CA ALA A 26 14.55 -5.34 -4.62
C ALA A 26 13.71 -5.89 -5.78
N VAL A 27 13.18 -5.00 -6.63
CA VAL A 27 12.46 -5.39 -7.85
C VAL A 27 13.35 -6.16 -8.82
N VAL A 28 14.56 -5.68 -9.10
CA VAL A 28 15.52 -6.38 -9.97
C VAL A 28 15.87 -7.75 -9.41
N TYR A 29 16.17 -7.83 -8.10
CA TYR A 29 16.47 -9.10 -7.44
C TYR A 29 15.31 -10.09 -7.60
N TYR A 30 14.07 -9.63 -7.43
CA TYR A 30 12.90 -10.48 -7.64
C TYR A 30 12.77 -10.97 -9.09
N ILE A 31 12.95 -10.10 -10.08
CA ILE A 31 12.88 -10.47 -11.51
C ILE A 31 13.84 -11.62 -11.83
N TYR A 32 15.04 -11.63 -11.25
CA TYR A 32 16.05 -12.65 -11.54
C TYR A 32 15.97 -13.89 -10.65
N SER A 33 15.46 -13.77 -9.42
CA SER A 33 15.50 -14.88 -8.43
C SER A 33 14.13 -15.47 -8.10
N GLY A 34 13.05 -14.78 -8.42
CA GLY A 34 11.69 -15.09 -7.97
C GLY A 34 11.47 -14.92 -6.46
N LYS A 35 12.43 -14.32 -5.73
CA LYS A 35 12.38 -14.17 -4.27
C LYS A 35 12.33 -12.69 -3.89
N LEU A 36 11.66 -12.40 -2.78
CA LEU A 36 11.72 -11.07 -2.19
C LEU A 36 13.14 -10.80 -1.68
N TYR A 37 13.70 -9.64 -2.02
CA TYR A 37 14.97 -9.21 -1.47
C TYR A 37 14.77 -8.90 0.02
N GLY A 38 15.74 -9.22 0.88
CA GLY A 38 15.64 -8.96 2.33
C GLY A 38 15.67 -7.47 2.66
N ILE A 39 14.56 -6.78 2.39
CA ILE A 39 14.33 -5.36 2.68
C ILE A 39 13.45 -5.26 3.91
N ASN A 40 13.85 -4.39 4.84
CA ASN A 40 13.10 -4.11 6.05
C ASN A 40 12.75 -2.62 6.08
N GLY A 41 11.63 -2.31 6.71
CA GLY A 41 11.17 -0.95 6.92
C GLY A 41 10.05 -0.55 5.97
N PHE A 42 9.05 0.09 6.55
CA PHE A 42 7.80 0.45 5.90
C PHE A 42 8.01 1.28 4.63
N ASP A 43 8.86 2.31 4.66
CA ASP A 43 9.07 3.20 3.51
C ASP A 43 9.70 2.50 2.30
N ILE A 44 10.69 1.62 2.53
CA ILE A 44 11.33 0.89 1.43
C ILE A 44 10.35 -0.12 0.85
N LEU A 45 9.60 -0.84 1.69
CA LEU A 45 8.56 -1.77 1.24
C LEU A 45 7.46 -1.05 0.45
N LYS A 46 6.96 0.08 0.95
CA LYS A 46 5.99 0.95 0.25
C LYS A 46 6.51 1.36 -1.13
N GLN A 47 7.73 1.87 -1.22
CA GLN A 47 8.32 2.28 -2.50
C GLN A 47 8.53 1.08 -3.44
N THR A 48 8.91 -0.08 -2.89
CA THR A 48 9.05 -1.32 -3.67
C THR A 48 7.70 -1.79 -4.21
N PHE A 49 6.63 -1.70 -3.39
CA PHE A 49 5.26 -1.98 -3.82
C PHE A 49 4.86 -1.08 -4.98
N LYS A 50 5.05 0.24 -4.87
CA LYS A 50 4.73 1.20 -5.94
C LYS A 50 5.41 0.84 -7.26
N LEU A 51 6.69 0.45 -7.21
CA LEU A 51 7.43 0.01 -8.39
C LEU A 51 6.93 -1.33 -8.94
N ALA A 52 6.69 -2.30 -8.07
CA ALA A 52 6.19 -3.61 -8.45
C ALA A 52 4.83 -3.51 -9.15
N ASP A 53 3.93 -2.69 -8.61
CA ASP A 53 2.61 -2.43 -9.20
C ASP A 53 2.72 -1.73 -10.56
N MET A 54 3.52 -0.66 -10.65
CA MET A 54 3.80 0.05 -11.92
C MET A 54 4.38 -0.87 -12.99
N MET A 55 5.21 -1.85 -12.60
CA MET A 55 5.81 -2.84 -13.49
C MET A 55 4.93 -4.08 -13.71
N MET A 56 3.70 -4.11 -13.16
CA MET A 56 2.75 -5.21 -13.26
C MET A 56 3.30 -6.55 -12.72
N LEU A 57 4.11 -6.48 -11.66
CA LEU A 57 4.69 -7.64 -10.98
C LEU A 57 3.77 -8.11 -9.84
N GLU A 58 2.58 -8.61 -10.18
CA GLU A 58 1.51 -8.92 -9.21
C GLU A 58 1.94 -9.82 -8.04
N ASN A 59 2.73 -10.85 -8.31
CA ASN A 59 3.21 -11.76 -7.27
C ASN A 59 4.19 -11.09 -6.31
N LEU A 60 5.03 -10.17 -6.81
CA LEU A 60 5.89 -9.37 -5.94
C LEU A 60 5.07 -8.40 -5.12
N SER A 61 4.07 -7.74 -5.72
CA SER A 61 3.16 -6.85 -5.00
C SER A 61 2.46 -7.58 -3.84
N LYS A 62 1.99 -8.82 -4.05
CA LYS A 62 1.41 -9.65 -2.98
C LYS A 62 2.38 -9.93 -1.85
N LEU A 63 3.59 -10.40 -2.17
CA LEU A 63 4.63 -10.65 -1.15
C LEU A 63 4.96 -9.39 -0.33
N ILE A 64 5.03 -8.23 -0.98
CA ILE A 64 5.31 -6.98 -0.27
C ILE A 64 4.13 -6.55 0.60
N ILE A 65 2.88 -6.75 0.15
CA ILE A 65 1.69 -6.45 0.95
C ILE A 65 1.67 -7.30 2.22
N ASP A 66 2.05 -8.57 2.14
CA ASP A 66 2.14 -9.46 3.30
C ASP A 66 3.16 -8.90 4.32
N GLU A 67 4.37 -8.56 3.88
CA GLU A 67 5.41 -7.96 4.74
C GLU A 67 4.99 -6.58 5.28
N LEU A 68 4.32 -5.75 4.48
CA LEU A 68 3.80 -4.46 4.94
C LEU A 68 2.76 -4.67 6.04
N SER A 69 1.89 -5.68 5.90
CA SER A 69 0.80 -5.93 6.85
C SER A 69 1.32 -6.26 8.26
N ASP A 70 2.50 -6.87 8.36
CA ASP A 70 3.16 -7.16 9.63
C ASP A 70 3.74 -5.90 10.31
N LEU A 71 3.88 -4.80 9.57
CA LEU A 71 4.41 -3.53 10.06
C LEU A 71 3.32 -2.49 10.39
N ILE A 72 2.03 -2.83 10.27
CA ILE A 72 0.96 -1.88 10.54
C ILE A 72 0.92 -1.45 12.02
N ASP A 73 0.81 -0.14 12.24
CA ASP A 73 0.74 0.46 13.58
C ASP A 73 -0.15 1.71 13.63
N GLU A 74 -0.13 2.41 14.77
CA GLU A 74 -0.93 3.62 15.01
C GLU A 74 -0.47 4.85 14.20
N GLU A 75 0.77 4.83 13.72
CA GLU A 75 1.39 5.92 12.97
C GLU A 75 1.24 5.74 11.45
N ASN A 76 1.06 4.51 10.96
CA ASN A 76 1.13 4.23 9.52
C ASN A 76 -0.14 3.61 8.90
N TRP A 77 -1.14 3.18 9.69
CA TRP A 77 -2.35 2.49 9.18
C TRP A 77 -3.07 3.21 8.04
N TYR A 78 -3.07 4.56 8.06
CA TYR A 78 -3.76 5.37 7.07
C TYR A 78 -3.08 5.30 5.70
N GLU A 79 -1.77 5.06 5.65
CA GLU A 79 -1.02 4.93 4.41
C GLU A 79 -1.46 3.70 3.61
N PHE A 80 -1.85 2.61 4.28
CA PHE A 80 -2.41 1.43 3.61
C PHE A 80 -3.69 1.76 2.84
N ILE A 81 -4.56 2.58 3.43
CA ILE A 81 -5.81 3.00 2.79
C ILE A 81 -5.52 3.94 1.63
N LEU A 82 -4.65 4.93 1.82
CA LEU A 82 -4.25 5.85 0.75
C LEU A 82 -3.62 5.11 -0.43
N LEU A 83 -2.72 4.15 -0.18
CA LEU A 83 -2.13 3.31 -1.22
C LEU A 83 -3.20 2.43 -1.88
N GLY A 84 -4.10 1.85 -1.09
CA GLY A 84 -5.19 1.05 -1.59
C GLY A 84 -6.15 1.83 -2.50
N TRP A 85 -6.36 3.12 -2.24
CA TRP A 85 -7.08 4.03 -3.12
C TRP A 85 -6.25 4.42 -4.36
N GLU A 86 -5.00 4.84 -4.18
CA GLU A 86 -4.09 5.30 -5.24
C GLU A 86 -3.85 4.22 -6.31
N PHE A 87 -3.67 2.96 -5.87
CA PHE A 87 -3.34 1.83 -6.74
C PHE A 87 -4.52 0.87 -6.96
N ASN A 88 -5.73 1.25 -6.54
CA ASN A 88 -6.93 0.39 -6.60
C ASN A 88 -6.69 -1.03 -6.02
N ASN A 89 -5.94 -1.11 -4.92
CA ASN A 89 -5.53 -2.37 -4.31
C ASN A 89 -6.42 -2.70 -3.11
N SER A 90 -7.33 -3.65 -3.29
CA SER A 90 -8.30 -4.04 -2.25
C SER A 90 -7.68 -4.65 -1.00
N SER A 91 -6.55 -5.37 -1.13
CA SER A 91 -5.84 -5.95 0.02
C SER A 91 -5.31 -4.87 0.95
N LEU A 92 -4.62 -3.85 0.41
CA LEU A 92 -4.12 -2.72 1.18
C LEU A 92 -5.26 -1.93 1.84
N LYS A 93 -6.34 -1.63 1.10
CA LYS A 93 -7.53 -1.00 1.69
C LYS A 93 -8.07 -1.82 2.86
N SER A 94 -8.21 -3.14 2.68
CA SER A 94 -8.79 -4.03 3.68
C SER A 94 -7.94 -4.10 4.96
N ILE A 95 -6.61 -4.11 4.83
CA ILE A 95 -5.68 -4.09 5.97
C ILE A 95 -5.92 -2.83 6.82
N GLY A 96 -5.89 -1.65 6.19
CA GLY A 96 -6.09 -0.39 6.91
C GLY A 96 -7.50 -0.23 7.46
N LEU A 97 -8.54 -0.57 6.70
CA LEU A 97 -9.94 -0.52 7.17
C LEU A 97 -10.18 -1.45 8.36
N LYS A 98 -9.59 -2.66 8.35
CA LYS A 98 -9.64 -3.58 9.49
C LYS A 98 -8.94 -2.99 10.71
N TYR A 99 -7.82 -2.30 10.53
CA TYR A 99 -7.12 -1.63 11.62
C TYR A 99 -7.98 -0.54 12.26
N ILE A 100 -8.63 0.31 11.45
CA ILE A 100 -9.59 1.32 11.95
C ILE A 100 -10.70 0.66 12.74
N ALA A 101 -11.34 -0.35 12.16
CA ALA A 101 -12.50 -1.00 12.76
C ALA A 101 -12.19 -1.55 14.16
N ASN A 102 -10.98 -2.08 14.35
CA ASN A 102 -10.52 -2.63 15.63
C ASN A 102 -9.99 -1.57 16.61
N ASN A 103 -9.64 -0.37 16.15
CA ASN A 103 -8.98 0.67 16.95
C ASN A 103 -9.69 2.03 16.87
N TRP A 104 -10.98 2.05 16.52
CA TRP A 104 -11.73 3.26 16.16
C TRP A 104 -11.55 4.39 17.18
N GLU A 105 -11.71 4.09 18.46
CA GLU A 105 -11.61 5.07 19.53
C GLU A 105 -10.24 5.76 19.60
N LYS A 106 -9.16 5.05 19.24
CA LYS A 106 -7.79 5.59 19.19
C LYS A 106 -7.56 6.44 17.94
N VAL A 107 -8.05 5.97 16.78
CA VAL A 107 -7.69 6.56 15.49
C VAL A 107 -8.64 7.65 15.00
N LYS A 108 -9.87 7.74 15.51
CA LYS A 108 -10.89 8.70 15.03
C LYS A 108 -10.50 10.19 15.13
N LYS A 109 -9.50 10.52 15.94
CA LYS A 109 -8.95 11.88 16.11
C LYS A 109 -7.46 11.98 15.74
N SER A 110 -6.88 10.94 15.14
CA SER A 110 -5.45 10.92 14.82
C SER A 110 -5.14 11.75 13.57
N GLU A 111 -3.86 12.08 13.40
CA GLU A 111 -3.38 12.73 12.18
C GLU A 111 -3.66 11.90 10.93
N GLY A 112 -3.60 10.57 11.04
CA GLY A 112 -3.94 9.66 9.95
C GLY A 112 -5.36 9.86 9.44
N MET A 113 -6.33 10.10 10.34
CA MET A 113 -7.70 10.39 9.95
C MET A 113 -7.82 11.73 9.22
N LEU A 114 -7.11 12.76 9.70
CA LEU A 114 -7.05 14.06 9.02
C LEU A 114 -6.46 13.93 7.61
N ARG A 115 -5.40 13.11 7.45
CA ARG A 115 -4.78 12.84 6.15
C ARG A 115 -5.72 12.12 5.18
N LEU A 116 -6.55 11.18 5.66
CA LEU A 116 -7.58 10.55 4.83
C LEU A 116 -8.62 11.57 4.34
N PHE A 117 -9.12 12.44 5.22
CA PHE A 117 -10.08 13.47 4.80
C PHE A 117 -9.46 14.49 3.83
N ALA A 118 -8.17 14.78 3.97
CA ALA A 118 -7.45 15.66 3.05
C ALA A 118 -7.21 15.04 1.65
N SER A 119 -7.39 13.73 1.47
CA SER A 119 -7.21 13.05 0.18
C SER A 119 -8.25 13.43 -0.88
N ASN A 120 -9.37 14.04 -0.47
CA ASN A 120 -10.54 14.33 -1.32
C ASN A 120 -11.14 13.09 -2.03
N ASN A 121 -10.80 11.87 -1.60
CA ASN A 121 -11.42 10.66 -2.11
C ASN A 121 -12.78 10.44 -1.44
N VAL A 122 -13.83 11.08 -1.98
CA VAL A 122 -15.19 11.05 -1.40
C VAL A 122 -15.72 9.62 -1.30
N GLU A 123 -15.57 8.80 -2.36
CA GLU A 123 -16.01 7.41 -2.36
C GLU A 123 -15.29 6.58 -1.29
N GLY A 124 -13.98 6.79 -1.14
CA GLY A 124 -13.19 6.14 -0.09
C GLY A 124 -13.61 6.56 1.32
N ILE A 125 -13.97 7.82 1.50
CA ILE A 125 -14.49 8.33 2.78
C ILE A 125 -15.85 7.74 3.12
N GLU A 126 -16.74 7.59 2.12
CA GLU A 126 -18.03 6.90 2.29
C GLU A 126 -17.84 5.43 2.66
N GLU A 127 -16.92 4.72 1.99
CA GLU A 127 -16.52 3.34 2.31
C GLU A 127 -16.04 3.22 3.77
N LEU A 128 -15.20 4.16 4.22
CA LEU A 128 -14.71 4.22 5.59
C LEU A 128 -15.86 4.33 6.61
N PHE A 129 -16.79 5.26 6.40
CA PHE A 129 -17.93 5.43 7.32
C PHE A 129 -18.86 4.22 7.32
N TYR A 130 -19.08 3.59 6.16
CA TYR A 130 -19.85 2.36 6.07
C TYR A 130 -19.26 1.24 6.93
N VAL A 131 -17.94 1.02 6.84
CA VAL A 131 -17.24 -0.02 7.62
C VAL A 131 -17.33 0.26 9.13
N ILE A 132 -17.10 1.51 9.54
CA ILE A 132 -17.14 1.90 10.96
C ILE A 132 -18.54 1.72 11.54
N ASN A 133 -19.57 2.21 10.86
CA ASN A 133 -20.96 2.09 11.32
C ASN A 133 -21.38 0.63 11.47
N ARG A 134 -21.06 -0.22 10.48
CA ARG A 134 -21.34 -1.65 10.55
C ARG A 134 -20.64 -2.32 11.73
N ASN A 135 -19.39 -1.97 12.01
CA ASN A 135 -18.65 -2.54 13.14
C ASN A 135 -19.27 -2.14 14.49
N MET A 136 -19.64 -0.86 14.64
CA MET A 136 -20.30 -0.36 15.85
C MET A 136 -21.68 -0.98 16.09
N GLU A 137 -22.42 -1.32 15.03
CA GLU A 137 -23.68 -2.05 15.16
C GLU A 137 -23.45 -3.46 15.71
N ILE A 138 -22.48 -4.22 15.15
CA ILE A 138 -22.14 -5.57 15.62
C ILE A 138 -21.74 -5.53 17.10
N ALA A 139 -20.87 -4.60 17.48
CA ALA A 139 -20.42 -4.47 18.86
C ALA A 139 -21.56 -4.22 19.85
N LYS A 140 -22.70 -3.65 19.45
CA LYS A 140 -23.88 -3.48 20.34
C LYS A 140 -24.61 -4.79 20.63
N TRP A 141 -24.56 -5.77 19.72
CA TRP A 141 -25.23 -7.06 19.90
C TRP A 141 -24.41 -8.04 20.73
N ASP A 142 -23.09 -7.88 20.82
CA ASP A 142 -22.21 -8.75 21.61
C ASP A 142 -22.31 -8.51 23.14
N TYR A 143 -23.02 -7.46 23.57
CA TYR A 143 -23.26 -7.12 25.00
C TYR A 143 -24.71 -7.35 25.47
N CYS A 144 -25.55 -8.01 24.67
CA CYS A 144 -26.92 -8.42 25.01
C CYS A 144 -27.00 -9.94 25.21
#